data_AF-A0A813SJL9-F1
#
_entry.id   AF-A0A813SJL9-F1
#
_cell.length_a   1.000
_cell.length_b   1.000
_cell.length_c   1.000
_cell.angle_alpha   90.00
_cell.angle_beta   90.00
_cell.angle_gamma   90.00
#
_symmetry.space_group_name_H-M   'P 1'
#
loop_
_entity.id
_entity.type
_entity.pdbx_description
1 polymer ?
#
loop_
_entity_poly.entity_id
_entity_poly.type
_entity_poly.pdbx_seq_one_letter_code
_entity_poly.pdbx_strand_id
1 'polypeptide(L)'
;MSCMIETDEDTPSRQTLVFLYKFVEGSCPKSHGFNAARLANIPDSIVELAQTKALAFERWVTLKRILFNLKKVTDKSQSQDLLQFLSQLKLN
;
A
#
# COMPACT_ATOMS: atom_id res chain seq x y z
N MET A 1 1.91 -1.36 19.50
CA MET A 1 1.60 -2.75 19.88
C MET A 1 2.47 -3.65 19.03
N SER A 2 3.28 -4.52 19.63
CA SER A 2 4.12 -5.46 18.88
C SER A 2 3.32 -6.65 18.36
N CYS A 3 3.66 -7.15 17.17
CA CYS A 3 3.07 -8.31 16.53
C CYS A 3 4.14 -9.12 15.80
N MET A 4 3.92 -10.44 15.69
CA MET A 4 4.70 -11.32 14.83
C MET A 4 3.87 -11.66 13.59
N ILE A 5 4.50 -11.64 12.42
CA ILE A 5 3.87 -11.93 11.13
C ILE A 5 4.60 -13.13 10.53
N GLU A 6 3.86 -14.19 10.26
CA GLU A 6 4.34 -15.36 9.52
C GLU A 6 3.66 -15.35 8.16
N THR A 7 4.43 -15.54 7.09
CA THR A 7 3.89 -15.65 5.72
C THR A 7 3.92 -17.12 5.33
N ASP A 8 2.81 -17.61 4.79
CA ASP A 8 2.72 -18.97 4.30
C ASP A 8 3.53 -19.11 3.00
N GLU A 9 4.47 -20.06 2.94
CA GLU A 9 5.34 -20.26 1.79
C GLU A 9 4.55 -20.69 0.54
N ASP A 10 3.47 -21.45 0.73
CA ASP A 10 2.61 -21.94 -0.35
C ASP A 10 1.60 -20.89 -0.80
N THR A 11 1.22 -19.95 0.08
CA THR A 11 0.30 -18.86 -0.23
C THR A 11 0.79 -17.52 0.32
N PRO A 12 1.68 -16.80 -0.41
CA PRO A 12 2.26 -15.53 0.07
C PRO A 12 1.26 -14.41 0.39
N SER A 13 0.02 -14.52 -0.09
CA SER A 13 -1.09 -13.61 0.23
C SER A 13 -1.70 -13.85 1.62
N ARG A 14 -1.40 -15.00 2.25
CA ARG A 14 -1.83 -15.38 3.58
C ARG A 14 -0.73 -15.15 4.59
N GLN A 15 -1.09 -14.37 5.61
CA GLN A 15 -0.23 -14.01 6.71
C GLN A 15 -0.93 -14.38 8.00
N THR A 16 -0.24 -15.09 8.88
CA THR A 16 -0.67 -15.33 10.25
C THR A 16 -0.13 -14.23 11.13
N LEU A 17 -1.01 -13.62 11.92
CA LEU A 17 -0.66 -12.52 12.80
C LEU A 17 -0.82 -12.93 14.27
N VAL A 18 0.26 -12.81 15.04
CA VAL A 18 0.26 -13.07 16.48
C VAL A 18 0.41 -11.76 17.24
N PHE A 19 -0.57 -11.44 18.07
CA PHE A 19 -0.52 -10.29 18.96
C PHE A 19 0.38 -10.59 20.16
N LEU A 20 1.48 -9.84 20.30
CA LEU A 20 2.45 -10.06 21.40
C LEU A 20 2.10 -9.25 22.66
N TYR A 21 1.07 -8.42 22.60
CA TYR A 21 0.56 -7.59 23.71
C TYR A 21 1.63 -6.74 24.43
N LYS A 22 2.74 -6.44 23.74
CA LYS A 22 3.88 -5.70 24.28
C LYS A 22 3.90 -4.28 23.72
N PHE A 23 4.07 -3.29 24.61
CA PHE A 23 4.41 -1.93 24.22
C PHE A 23 5.91 -1.87 23.88
N VAL A 24 6.22 -1.41 22.68
CA VAL A 24 7.58 -1.31 22.14
C VAL A 24 7.72 0.02 21.42
N GLU A 25 8.94 0.54 21.37
CA GLU A 25 9.26 1.74 20.60
C GLU A 25 9.19 1.47 19.10
N GLY A 26 8.95 2.53 18.32
CA GLY A 26 8.85 2.48 16.87
C GLY A 26 7.43 2.66 16.33
N SER A 27 7.33 2.75 14.99
CA SER A 27 6.05 2.82 14.31
C SER A 27 5.39 1.46 14.23
N CYS A 28 4.07 1.42 14.30
CA CYS A 28 3.32 0.19 14.02
C CYS A 28 3.59 -0.23 12.57
N PRO A 29 3.80 -1.53 12.29
CA PRO A 29 3.78 -2.04 10.94
C PRO A 29 2.45 -1.70 10.25
N LYS A 30 2.39 -1.91 8.93
CA LYS A 30 1.20 -1.63 8.13
C LYS A 30 -0.06 -2.24 8.77
N SER A 31 -1.16 -1.50 8.72
CA SER A 31 -2.41 -1.86 9.39
C SER A 31 -2.86 -3.28 9.08
N HIS A 32 -3.26 -4.03 10.11
CA HIS A 32 -3.69 -5.43 9.99
C HIS A 32 -5.17 -5.59 9.62
N GLY A 33 -5.76 -4.60 8.93
CA GLY A 33 -7.18 -4.58 8.58
C GLY A 33 -7.62 -5.79 7.74
N PHE A 34 -6.77 -6.27 6.83
CA PHE A 34 -7.05 -7.48 6.05
C PHE A 34 -7.07 -8.75 6.90
N ASN A 35 -6.21 -8.84 7.93
CA ASN A 35 -6.24 -9.96 8.88
C ASN A 35 -7.52 -9.90 9.73
N ALA A 36 -7.94 -8.71 10.16
CA ALA A 36 -9.21 -8.53 10.86
C ALA A 36 -10.42 -8.91 9.99
N ALA A 37 -10.41 -8.57 8.70
CA ALA A 37 -11.47 -8.98 7.77
C ALA A 37 -11.55 -10.51 7.62
N ARG A 38 -10.40 -11.21 7.54
CA ARG A 38 -10.37 -12.68 7.52
C ARG A 38 -10.91 -13.29 8.81
N LEU A 39 -10.55 -12.73 9.98
CA LEU A 39 -11.12 -13.15 11.27
C LEU A 39 -12.64 -12.96 11.34
N ALA A 40 -13.17 -11.97 10.62
CA ALA A 40 -14.60 -11.73 10.49
C ALA A 40 -15.29 -12.61 9.41
N ASN A 41 -14.59 -13.62 8.87
CA ASN A 41 -15.07 -14.52 7.81
C ASN A 41 -15.47 -13.79 6.51
N ILE A 42 -14.82 -12.67 6.19
CA ILE A 42 -14.96 -12.06 4.85
C ILE A 42 -14.31 -13.00 3.82
N PRO A 43 -14.96 -13.28 2.67
CA PRO A 43 -14.41 -14.15 1.64
C PRO A 43 -13.01 -13.73 1.16
N ASP A 44 -12.10 -14.69 1.00
CA ASP A 44 -10.72 -14.44 0.59
C ASP A 44 -10.62 -13.68 -0.73
N SER A 45 -11.49 -13.98 -1.71
CA SER A 45 -11.52 -13.27 -2.99
C SER A 45 -11.78 -11.77 -2.85
N ILE A 46 -12.56 -11.35 -1.84
CA ILE A 46 -12.82 -9.94 -1.54
C ILE A 46 -11.58 -9.33 -0.87
N VAL A 47 -10.97 -10.03 0.08
CA VAL A 47 -9.78 -9.57 0.79
C VAL A 47 -8.61 -9.39 -0.18
N GLU A 48 -8.37 -10.34 -1.08
CA GLU A 48 -7.33 -10.29 -2.10
C GLU A 48 -7.55 -9.12 -3.08
N LEU A 49 -8.77 -8.95 -3.57
CA LEU A 49 -9.11 -7.81 -4.42
C LEU A 49 -8.84 -6.48 -3.70
N ALA A 50 -9.22 -6.37 -2.43
CA ALA A 50 -9.00 -5.18 -1.62
C ALA A 50 -7.51 -4.90 -1.42
N GLN A 51 -6.68 -5.94 -1.21
CA GLN A 51 -5.22 -5.81 -1.15
C GLN A 51 -4.64 -5.26 -2.46
N THR A 52 -5.04 -5.80 -3.60
CA THR A 52 -4.60 -5.32 -4.92
C THR A 52 -4.95 -3.85 -5.12
N LYS A 53 -6.18 -3.44 -4.77
CA LYS A 53 -6.63 -2.05 -4.89
C LYS A 53 -5.90 -1.11 -3.93
N ALA A 54 -5.64 -1.54 -2.70
CA ALA A 54 -4.87 -0.77 -1.75
C ALA A 54 -3.43 -0.53 -2.23
N LEU A 55 -2.76 -1.55 -2.78
CA LEU A 55 -1.42 -1.41 -3.36
C LEU A 55 -1.38 -0.46 -4.56
N ALA A 56 -2.37 -0.56 -5.46
CA ALA A 56 -2.48 0.37 -6.58
C ALA A 56 -2.67 1.82 -6.10
N PHE A 57 -3.50 2.02 -5.07
CA PHE A 57 -3.72 3.34 -4.50
C PHE A 57 -2.47 3.91 -3.81
N GLU A 58 -1.73 3.10 -3.05
CA GLU A 58 -0.46 3.53 -2.42
C GLU A 58 0.58 3.99 -3.45
N ARG A 59 0.70 3.25 -4.56
CA ARG A 59 1.57 3.64 -5.69
C ARG A 59 1.12 4.97 -6.27
N TRP A 60 -0.18 5.13 -6.52
CA TRP A 60 -0.73 6.37 -7.05
C TRP A 60 -0.52 7.57 -6.13
N VAL A 61 -0.75 7.42 -4.81
CA VAL A 61 -0.50 8.49 -3.83
C VAL A 61 0.98 8.87 -3.80
N THR A 62 1.87 7.87 -3.85
CA THR A 62 3.32 8.10 -3.90
C THR A 62 3.73 8.86 -5.14
N LEU A 63 3.25 8.45 -6.32
CA LEU A 63 3.51 9.14 -7.59
C LEU A 63 2.96 10.57 -7.58
N LYS A 64 1.74 10.76 -7.09
CA LYS A 64 1.15 12.11 -6.94
C LYS A 64 1.99 13.00 -6.04
N ARG A 65 2.51 12.47 -4.92
CA ARG A 65 3.39 13.21 -4.01
C ARG A 65 4.71 13.61 -4.70
N ILE A 66 5.33 12.68 -5.42
CA ILE A 66 6.55 12.95 -6.20
C ILE A 66 6.27 14.04 -7.24
N LEU A 67 5.19 13.90 -8.02
CA LEU A 67 4.80 14.88 -9.03
C LEU A 67 4.56 16.27 -8.43
N PHE A 68 3.86 16.33 -7.31
CA PHE A 68 3.59 17.60 -6.62
C PHE A 68 4.89 18.28 -6.17
N ASN A 69 5.85 17.51 -5.66
CA ASN A 69 7.16 18.03 -5.29
C ASN A 69 7.99 18.46 -6.52
N LEU A 70 7.95 17.70 -7.61
CA LEU A 70 8.64 18.08 -8.86
C LEU A 70 8.08 19.37 -9.45
N LYS A 71 6.76 19.57 -9.45
CA LYS A 71 6.14 20.84 -9.89
C LYS A 71 6.62 22.07 -9.13
N LYS A 72 7.07 21.91 -7.87
CA LYS A 72 7.66 23.01 -7.10
C LYS A 72 9.08 23.35 -7.54
N VAL A 73 9.80 22.39 -8.09
CA VAL A 73 11.22 22.51 -8.47
C VAL A 73 11.36 22.87 -9.96
N THR A 74 10.42 22.44 -10.80
CA THR A 74 10.46 22.60 -12.26
C THR A 74 9.81 23.90 -12.72
N ASP A 75 10.46 24.60 -13.65
CA ASP A 75 9.93 25.81 -14.30
C ASP A 75 8.69 25.52 -15.19
N LYS A 76 7.91 26.55 -15.53
CA LYS A 76 6.61 26.42 -16.22
C LYS A 76 6.65 25.69 -17.58
N SER A 77 7.80 25.66 -18.24
CA SER A 77 7.98 25.05 -19.57
C SER A 77 8.11 23.52 -19.52
N GLN A 78 8.89 22.96 -18.59
CA GLN A 78 9.09 21.51 -18.48
C GLN A 78 7.96 20.78 -17.74
N SER A 79 7.08 21.52 -17.08
CA SER A 79 5.96 20.93 -16.33
C SER A 79 4.84 20.39 -17.23
N GLN A 80 4.72 20.84 -18.48
CA GLN A 80 3.76 20.29 -19.45
C GLN A 80 4.24 18.93 -20.02
N ASP A 81 5.52 18.82 -20.35
CA ASP A 81 6.10 17.57 -20.89
C ASP A 81 6.05 16.42 -19.88
N LEU A 82 6.33 16.70 -18.60
CA LEU A 82 6.21 15.72 -17.51
C LEU A 82 4.77 15.24 -17.32
N LEU A 83 3.78 16.12 -17.43
CA LEU A 83 2.37 15.73 -17.30
C LEU A 83 1.93 14.85 -18.48
N GLN A 84 2.40 15.14 -19.69
CA GLN A 84 2.13 14.33 -20.87
C GLN A 84 2.76 12.94 -20.76
N PHE A 85 4.03 12.85 -20.34
CA PHE A 85 4.71 11.58 -20.11
C PHE A 85 4.02 10.72 -19.03
N LEU A 86 3.57 11.35 -17.94
CA LEU A 86 2.85 10.63 -16.87
C LEU A 86 1.45 10.20 -17.28
N SER A 87 0.78 10.91 -18.21
CA SER A 87 -0.51 10.47 -18.76
C SER A 87 -0.39 9.22 -19.64
N GLN A 88 0.78 8.99 -20.22
CA GLN A 88 1.08 7.81 -21.05
C GLN A 88 1.44 6.58 -20.21
N LEU A 89 1.92 6.77 -18.98
CA LEU A 89 2.02 5.72 -17.97
C LEU A 89 0.61 5.33 -17.51
N LYS A 90 -0.11 4.59 -18.35
CA LYS A 90 -1.35 3.91 -17.96
C LYS A 90 -1.03 3.01 -16.77
N LEU A 91 -1.37 3.49 -15.58
CA LEU A 91 -1.48 2.71 -14.35
C LEU A 91 -2.70 1.78 -14.51
N ASN A 92 -2.51 0.69 -15.25
CA ASN A 92 -3.40 -0.46 -15.24
C ASN A 92 -3.17 -1.28 -13.97
#